data_AF-A0A927NC32-F1
#
_entry.id   AF-A0A927NC32-F1
#
_cell.length_a   1.000
_cell.length_b   1.000
_cell.length_c   1.000
_cell.angle_alpha   90.00
_cell.angle_beta   90.00
_cell.angle_gamma   90.00
#
_symmetry.space_group_name_H-M   'P 1'
#
loop_
_entity.id
_entity.type
_entity.pdbx_description
1 polymer ?
#
loop_
_entity_poly.entity_id
_entity_poly.type
_entity_poly.pdbx_seq_one_letter_code
_entity_poly.pdbx_strand_id
1 'polypeptide(L)'
;MYNQKRENVRVDFIQLFRINHKYLKKKVFKPFLKMLCMRLILFYQRFLSKHTCLYRPTCSQYTLECINNQGVIIGILLGMWRILRCNPFSKGGYDPAPEWYFKKRWLL
;
A
#
# COMPACT_ATOMS: atom_id res chain seq x y z
N MET A 1 7.76 -23.69 -53.00
CA MET A 1 7.21 -23.83 -51.63
C MET A 1 7.71 -22.73 -50.66
N TYR A 2 8.06 -21.53 -51.12
CA TYR A 2 8.60 -20.44 -50.26
C TYR A 2 7.62 -19.28 -50.01
N ASN A 3 6.44 -19.31 -50.65
CA ASN A 3 5.48 -18.21 -50.62
C ASN A 3 4.35 -18.34 -49.57
N GLN A 4 4.32 -19.40 -48.75
CA GLN A 4 3.27 -19.61 -47.74
C GLN A 4 3.57 -18.91 -46.39
N LYS A 5 4.81 -18.48 -46.12
CA LYS A 5 5.23 -17.99 -44.78
C LYS A 5 5.01 -16.49 -44.55
N ARG A 6 4.48 -15.77 -45.54
CA ARG A 6 4.30 -14.29 -45.53
C ARG A 6 2.88 -13.82 -45.19
N GLU A 7 1.92 -14.72 -45.00
CA GLU A 7 0.53 -14.34 -44.63
C GLU A 7 0.25 -14.41 -43.12
N ASN A 8 1.18 -14.93 -42.31
CA ASN A 8 0.97 -15.16 -40.87
C ASN A 8 1.68 -14.17 -39.93
N VAL A 9 2.05 -12.98 -40.46
CA VAL A 9 2.58 -11.87 -39.65
C VAL A 9 1.61 -10.70 -39.69
N ARG A 10 0.34 -10.98 -39.39
CA ARG A 10 -0.59 -9.94 -38.91
C ARG A 10 -0.42 -9.90 -37.39
N VAL A 11 0.64 -9.23 -36.95
CA VAL A 11 0.78 -8.86 -35.54
C VAL A 11 -0.38 -7.92 -35.20
N ASP A 12 -1.38 -8.47 -34.52
CA ASP A 12 -2.52 -7.71 -34.01
C ASP A 12 -2.00 -6.67 -33.01
N PHE A 13 -1.89 -5.41 -33.43
CA PHE A 13 -1.54 -4.26 -32.59
C PHE A 13 -2.40 -4.19 -31.31
N ILE A 14 -3.62 -4.71 -31.39
CA ILE A 14 -4.58 -4.78 -30.29
C ILE A 14 -4.14 -5.78 -29.20
N GLN A 15 -3.49 -6.89 -29.54
CA GLN A 15 -2.99 -7.85 -28.55
C GLN A 15 -1.76 -7.32 -27.79
N LEU A 16 -0.87 -6.59 -28.46
CA LEU A 16 0.28 -5.93 -27.83
C LEU A 16 -0.15 -4.91 -26.75
N PHE A 17 -1.20 -4.12 -27.01
CA PHE A 17 -1.71 -3.15 -26.05
C PHE A 17 -2.38 -3.81 -24.82
N ARG A 18 -3.07 -4.93 -25.02
CA ARG A 18 -3.86 -5.59 -23.97
C ARG A 18 -2.99 -6.37 -22.95
N ILE A 19 -1.84 -6.88 -23.37
CA ILE A 19 -0.91 -7.63 -22.50
C ILE A 19 -0.13 -6.68 -21.56
N ASN A 20 0.07 -5.41 -21.95
CA ASN A 20 0.95 -4.49 -21.24
C ASN A 20 0.29 -3.82 -20.01
N HIS A 21 -1.02 -3.57 -20.01
CA HIS A 21 -1.65 -2.76 -18.95
C HIS A 21 -1.62 -3.40 -17.55
N LYS A 22 -1.80 -4.73 -17.43
CA LYS A 22 -1.71 -5.43 -16.13
C LYS A 22 -0.28 -5.47 -15.59
N TYR A 23 0.71 -5.61 -16.48
CA TYR A 23 2.13 -5.57 -16.13
C TYR A 23 2.57 -4.16 -15.72
N LEU A 24 2.17 -3.14 -16.48
CA LEU A 24 2.46 -1.73 -16.18
C LEU A 24 1.82 -1.28 -14.86
N LYS A 25 0.56 -1.66 -14.60
CA LYS A 25 -0.11 -1.37 -13.31
C LYS A 25 0.63 -2.02 -12.12
N LYS A 26 1.04 -3.28 -12.23
CA LYS A 26 1.74 -3.97 -11.13
C LYS A 26 3.15 -3.43 -10.92
N LYS A 27 3.87 -3.08 -11.99
CA LYS A 27 5.30 -2.74 -11.95
C LYS A 27 5.55 -1.25 -11.69
N VAL A 28 4.65 -0.37 -12.15
CA VAL A 28 4.81 1.10 -12.05
C VAL A 28 3.83 1.72 -11.03
N PHE A 29 2.55 1.34 -11.07
CA PHE A 29 1.53 2.00 -10.24
C PHE A 29 1.65 1.66 -8.75
N LYS A 30 2.00 0.40 -8.42
CA LYS A 30 2.20 -0.04 -7.03
C LYS A 30 3.32 0.72 -6.30
N PRO A 31 4.56 0.82 -6.83
CA PRO A 31 5.63 1.57 -6.14
C PRO A 31 5.37 3.06 -6.10
N PHE A 32 4.79 3.63 -7.16
CA PHE A 32 4.43 5.05 -7.20
C PHE A 32 3.40 5.42 -6.13
N LEU A 33 2.34 4.61 -5.98
CA LEU A 33 1.29 4.84 -4.99
C LEU A 33 1.84 4.70 -3.55
N LYS A 34 2.77 3.78 -3.31
CA LYS A 34 3.45 3.64 -2.01
C LYS A 34 4.17 4.93 -1.64
N MET A 35 4.97 5.46 -2.55
CA MET A 35 5.73 6.69 -2.33
C MET A 35 4.80 7.90 -2.13
N LEU A 36 3.72 7.99 -2.91
CA LEU A 36 2.74 9.07 -2.78
C LEU A 36 2.05 9.03 -1.41
N CYS A 37 1.51 7.88 -1.00
CA CYS A 37 0.83 7.73 0.29
C CYS A 37 1.77 8.03 1.47
N MET A 38 3.02 7.54 1.43
CA MET A 38 4.01 7.86 2.46
C MET A 38 4.30 9.36 2.56
N ARG A 39 4.49 10.05 1.42
CA ARG A 39 4.71 11.51 1.42
C ARG A 39 3.52 12.28 1.98
N LEU A 40 2.28 11.86 1.68
CA LEU A 40 1.08 12.48 2.24
C LEU A 40 1.01 12.32 3.76
N ILE A 41 1.33 11.12 4.28
CA ILE A 41 1.35 10.87 5.73
C ILE A 41 2.44 11.69 6.42
N LEU A 42 3.64 11.78 5.83
CA LEU A 42 4.73 12.60 6.35
C LEU A 42 4.40 14.10 6.31
N PHE A 43 3.73 14.57 5.26
CA PHE A 43 3.24 15.94 5.17
C PHE A 43 2.21 16.22 6.26
N TYR A 44 1.24 15.33 6.45
CA TYR A 44 0.27 15.41 7.54
C TYR A 44 0.95 15.45 8.92
N GLN A 45 1.96 14.59 9.15
CA GLN A 45 2.73 14.59 10.40
C GLN A 45 3.43 15.93 10.66
N ARG A 46 3.96 16.58 9.62
CA ARG A 46 4.72 17.83 9.76
C ARG A 46 3.83 19.05 9.94
N PHE A 47 2.65 19.09 9.32
CA PHE A 47 1.79 20.28 9.30
C PHE A 47 0.58 20.20 10.23
N LEU A 48 0.03 19.01 10.48
CA LEU A 48 -1.28 18.83 11.12
C LEU A 48 -1.25 17.96 12.39
N SER A 49 -0.19 17.17 12.60
CA SER A 49 -0.14 16.23 13.72
C SER A 49 0.07 16.95 15.05
N LYS A 50 -1.02 17.07 15.82
CA LYS A 50 -0.96 17.31 17.27
C LYS A 50 -0.71 15.96 17.93
N HIS A 51 0.31 15.83 18.78
CA HIS A 51 0.74 14.57 19.40
C HIS A 51 -0.26 14.03 20.45
N THR A 52 -1.50 13.72 20.04
CA THR A 52 -2.61 13.32 20.93
C THR A 52 -2.98 11.83 20.80
N CYS A 53 -2.12 11.02 20.18
CA CYS A 53 -2.36 9.58 20.04
C CYS A 53 -2.20 8.88 21.40
N LEU A 54 -3.20 8.08 21.79
CA LEU A 54 -3.13 7.24 23.00
C LEU A 54 -2.22 6.01 22.84
N TYR A 55 -1.96 5.62 21.59
CA TYR A 55 -1.11 4.48 21.26
C TYR A 55 0.31 4.91 20.91
N ARG A 56 1.29 4.08 21.27
CA ARG A 56 2.70 4.20 20.85
C ARG A 56 3.12 3.01 19.97
N PRO A 57 3.76 3.24 18.82
CA PRO A 57 3.96 4.53 18.14
C PRO A 57 2.63 5.18 17.70
N THR A 58 2.69 6.46 17.31
CA THR A 58 1.50 7.25 16.91
C THR A 58 0.74 6.59 15.76
N CYS A 59 -0.55 6.87 15.59
CA CYS A 59 -1.37 6.25 14.54
C CYS A 59 -0.83 6.51 13.13
N SER A 60 -0.28 7.71 12.88
CA SER A 60 0.35 8.06 11.60
C SER A 60 1.65 7.28 11.37
N GLN A 61 2.48 7.12 12.41
CA GLN A 61 3.72 6.34 12.31
C GLN A 61 3.45 4.84 12.14
N TYR A 62 2.50 4.30 12.90
CA TYR A 62 2.02 2.94 12.70
C TYR A 62 1.53 2.70 11.27
N THR A 63 0.74 3.63 10.72
CA THR A 63 0.27 3.55 9.34
C THR A 63 1.43 3.55 8.35
N LEU A 64 2.45 4.37 8.57
CA LEU A 64 3.64 4.45 7.73
C LEU A 64 4.44 3.14 7.74
N GLU A 65 4.64 2.56 8.92
CA GLU A 65 5.29 1.25 9.08
C GLU A 65 4.48 0.14 8.42
N CYS A 66 3.16 0.09 8.62
CA CYS A 66 2.30 -0.91 7.98
C CYS A 66 2.30 -0.79 6.44
N ILE A 67 2.29 0.42 5.88
CA ILE A 67 2.42 0.64 4.43
C ILE A 67 3.80 0.18 3.95
N ASN A 68 4.84 0.38 4.75
CA ASN A 68 6.19 -0.06 4.40
C ASN A 68 6.29 -1.58 4.33
N ASN A 69 5.73 -2.27 5.33
CA ASN A 69 5.90 -3.71 5.55
C ASN A 69 4.90 -4.56 4.73
N GLN A 70 3.64 -4.13 4.66
CA GLN A 70 2.54 -4.94 4.09
C GLN A 70 1.98 -4.35 2.78
N GLY A 71 2.43 -3.16 2.39
CA GLY A 71 1.96 -2.44 1.21
C GLY A 71 0.77 -1.52 1.48
N VAL A 72 0.45 -0.69 0.50
CA VAL A 72 -0.46 0.46 0.66
C VAL A 72 -1.86 0.07 1.14
N ILE A 73 -2.47 -0.95 0.52
CA ILE A 73 -3.87 -1.29 0.81
C ILE A 73 -4.02 -1.81 2.24
N ILE A 74 -3.23 -2.81 2.61
CA ILE A 74 -3.30 -3.42 3.95
C ILE A 74 -2.83 -2.42 5.00
N GLY A 75 -1.78 -1.65 4.70
CA GLY A 75 -1.26 -0.64 5.61
C GLY A 75 -2.27 0.47 5.92
N ILE A 76 -3.01 0.93 4.91
CA ILE A 76 -4.10 1.91 5.11
C ILE A 76 -5.23 1.30 5.94
N LEU A 77 -5.65 0.07 5.65
CA LEU A 77 -6.73 -0.59 6.41
C LEU A 77 -6.37 -0.74 7.89
N LEU A 78 -5.16 -1.22 8.20
CA LEU A 78 -4.69 -1.34 9.58
C LEU A 78 -4.55 0.02 10.27
N GLY A 79 -4.01 1.01 9.55
CA GLY A 79 -3.90 2.39 10.06
C GLY A 79 -5.25 3.01 10.39
N MET A 80 -6.20 2.92 9.46
CA MET A 80 -7.58 3.39 9.65
C MET A 80 -8.25 2.71 10.84
N TRP A 81 -8.14 1.39 10.94
CA TRP A 81 -8.70 0.63 12.07
C TRP A 81 -8.13 1.11 13.42
N ARG A 82 -6.85 1.45 13.47
CA ARG A 82 -6.22 1.99 14.67
C ARG A 82 -6.65 3.43 14.97
N ILE A 83 -6.81 4.29 13.95
CA ILE A 83 -7.33 5.65 14.11
C ILE A 83 -8.73 5.62 14.73
N LEU A 84 -9.61 4.73 14.26
CA LEU A 84 -10.96 4.58 14.81
C LEU A 84 -10.96 4.16 16.29
N ARG A 85 -9.98 3.34 16.70
CA ARG A 85 -9.79 2.93 18.10
C ARG A 85 -9.05 3.98 18.94
N CYS A 86 -8.39 4.95 18.31
CA CYS A 86 -7.64 6.01 18.98
C CYS A 86 -8.57 7.15 19.41
N ASN A 87 -9.41 6.88 20.40
CA ASN A 87 -10.30 7.84 21.04
C ASN A 87 -9.95 8.00 22.53
N PRO A 88 -10.33 9.11 23.19
CA PRO A 88 -9.97 9.38 24.60
C PRO A 88 -10.53 8.37 25.61
N PHE A 89 -11.50 7.54 25.21
CA PHE A 89 -12.07 6.49 26.05
C PHE A 89 -11.32 5.15 25.94
N SER A 90 -10.32 5.07 25.07
CA SER A 90 -9.46 3.90 24.94
C SER A 90 -8.37 3.90 26.01
N LYS A 91 -7.97 2.73 26.51
CA LYS A 91 -6.82 2.62 27.45
C LYS A 91 -5.50 3.07 26.82
N GLY A 92 -5.40 3.06 25.49
CA GLY A 92 -4.12 3.22 24.80
C GLY A 92 -3.16 2.08 25.11
N GLY A 93 -1.90 2.24 24.68
CA GLY A 93 -0.87 1.23 24.93
C GLY A 93 0.21 1.16 23.86
N TYR A 94 1.14 0.24 24.05
CA TYR A 94 2.19 -0.06 23.07
C TYR A 94 1.68 -1.11 22.08
N ASP A 95 1.62 -0.73 20.80
CA ASP A 95 1.13 -1.57 19.71
C ASP A 95 2.03 -1.30 18.48
N PRO A 96 3.13 -2.03 18.29
CA PRO A 96 4.04 -1.82 17.17
C PRO A 96 3.49 -2.41 15.87
N ALA A 97 3.83 -1.82 14.73
CA ALA A 97 3.42 -2.36 13.44
C ALA A 97 4.04 -3.76 13.21
N PRO A 98 3.28 -4.69 12.62
CA PRO A 98 3.83 -5.99 12.23
C PRO A 98 4.86 -5.83 11.10
N GLU A 99 6.07 -6.33 11.33
CA GLU A 99 7.16 -6.37 10.35
C GLU A 99 6.86 -7.31 9.17
N TRP A 100 6.06 -8.37 9.39
CA TRP A 100 5.75 -9.36 8.36
C TRP A 100 4.29 -9.82 8.41
N TYR A 101 3.65 -9.88 7.24
CA TYR A 101 2.22 -10.17 7.05
C TYR A 101 1.76 -11.51 7.66
N PHE A 102 2.66 -12.49 7.77
CA PHE A 102 2.30 -13.86 8.14
C PHE A 102 2.24 -14.13 9.66
N LYS A 103 2.57 -13.15 10.52
CA LYS A 103 2.40 -13.32 11.97
C LYS A 103 0.94 -13.06 12.33
N LYS A 104 0.06 -14.06 12.13
CA LYS A 104 -1.38 -14.10 12.51
C LYS A 104 -1.64 -14.00 14.04
N ARG A 105 -0.78 -13.33 14.80
CA ARG A 105 -0.88 -13.27 16.27
C ARG A 105 -1.61 -12.01 16.79
N TRP A 106 -2.08 -11.15 15.90
CA TRP A 106 -2.85 -9.93 16.21
C TRP A 106 -4.35 -10.04 15.83
N LEU A 107 -4.78 -11.19 15.29
CA LEU A 107 -6.16 -11.48 14.88
C LEU A 107 -6.81 -12.61 15.71
N LEU A 108 -6.08 -13.17 16.68
CA LEU A 108 -6.51 -14.16 17.67
C LEU A 108 -6.12 -13.61 19.05
#